data_AF-A0A7S4VT46-F1
#
_entry.id   AF-A0A7S4VT46-F1
#
_cell.length_a   1.000
_cell.length_b   1.000
_cell.length_c   1.000
_cell.angle_alpha   90.00
_cell.angle_beta   90.00
_cell.angle_gamma   90.00
#
_symmetry.space_group_name_H-M   'P 1'
#
loop_
_entity.id
_entity.type
_entity.pdbx_description
1 polymer ?
#
loop_
_entity_poly.entity_id
_entity_poly.type
_entity_poly.pdbx_seq_one_letter_code
_entity_poly.pdbx_strand_id
1 'polypeptide(L)'
;NALSPSPPPPPPPPHHHHHHHPHHSESRYEFKGIIPYIKQTIFLFSLIAILSLTSVGMYCIFYQVVMPPKYINQPLYFDYGSVGSKKSVHDIAQEALLQNVNCACEKECPASVSKKSVDSSMLTAVATTNLMQDHQWTPCTSSSVTSSSSSPPQHVLKPNKPHFIDLSLTLPSSSVNSNIGIFTIETSLHTSSSGETLAISRRSSMLPYRSNIVEVLEKGLWFQVFYVLGVWKEEREVTLDCFNHFVEVLDQPLN
;
A
#
# COMPACT_ATOMS: atom_id res chain seq x y z
N ASN A 1 -69.04 44.42 -106.57
CA ASN A 1 -69.78 43.21 -106.15
C ASN A 1 -69.74 42.23 -107.33
N ALA A 2 -69.08 41.08 -107.31
CA ALA A 2 -68.81 40.15 -106.21
C ALA A 2 -67.37 39.58 -106.28
N LEU A 3 -66.88 39.18 -105.11
CA LEU A 3 -65.52 38.71 -104.82
C LEU A 3 -65.20 37.36 -105.51
N SER A 4 -63.99 37.26 -106.06
CA SER A 4 -63.31 35.98 -106.33
C SER A 4 -62.93 35.29 -105.00
N PRO A 5 -63.23 34.00 -104.82
CA PRO A 5 -62.73 33.25 -103.67
C PRO A 5 -61.24 32.92 -103.84
N SER A 6 -60.46 33.28 -102.83
CA SER A 6 -59.02 33.04 -102.69
C SER A 6 -58.66 31.55 -102.64
N PRO A 7 -57.50 31.14 -103.15
CA PRO A 7 -57.04 29.76 -103.09
C PRO A 7 -56.76 29.31 -101.64
N PRO A 8 -56.97 28.03 -101.32
CA PRO A 8 -56.76 27.49 -99.98
C PRO A 8 -55.26 27.50 -99.60
N PRO A 9 -54.95 27.72 -98.31
CA PRO A 9 -53.58 27.75 -97.83
C PRO A 9 -52.93 26.35 -97.89
N PRO A 10 -51.61 26.30 -98.10
CA PRO A 10 -50.87 25.03 -98.14
C PRO A 10 -50.87 24.32 -96.79
N PRO A 11 -50.81 22.98 -96.79
CA PRO A 11 -50.86 22.18 -95.56
C PRO A 11 -49.64 22.46 -94.67
N PRO A 12 -49.82 22.45 -93.33
CA PRO A 12 -48.73 22.70 -92.40
C PRO A 12 -47.67 21.58 -92.45
N PRO A 13 -46.39 21.93 -92.23
CA PRO A 13 -45.30 20.96 -92.22
C PRO A 13 -45.47 19.92 -91.11
N PRO A 14 -44.99 18.68 -91.31
CA PRO A 14 -45.16 17.58 -90.36
C PRO A 14 -44.48 17.91 -89.03
N HIS A 15 -45.28 17.85 -87.96
CA HIS A 15 -44.83 18.09 -86.59
C HIS A 15 -43.87 16.96 -86.18
N HIS A 16 -42.56 17.22 -86.21
CA HIS A 16 -41.58 16.31 -85.62
C HIS A 16 -41.75 16.31 -84.10
N HIS A 17 -42.37 15.25 -83.57
CA HIS A 17 -42.34 14.95 -82.14
C HIS A 17 -40.89 14.65 -81.73
N HIS A 18 -40.23 15.62 -81.11
CA HIS A 18 -39.03 15.36 -80.32
C HIS A 18 -39.43 14.50 -79.12
N HIS A 19 -39.20 13.19 -79.23
CA HIS A 19 -39.15 12.31 -78.08
C HIS A 19 -37.99 12.78 -77.19
N HIS A 20 -38.31 13.57 -76.17
CA HIS A 20 -37.45 13.75 -75.02
C HIS A 20 -37.31 12.40 -74.33
N HIS A 21 -36.23 11.69 -74.65
CA HIS A 21 -35.77 10.58 -73.83
C HIS A 21 -35.55 11.13 -72.42
N PRO A 22 -36.22 10.59 -71.38
CA PRO A 22 -35.89 10.96 -70.02
C PRO A 22 -34.43 10.55 -69.80
N HIS A 23 -33.57 11.54 -69.59
CA HIS A 23 -32.25 11.31 -69.05
C HIS A 23 -32.45 10.64 -67.70
N HIS A 24 -32.35 9.31 -67.68
CA HIS A 24 -32.13 8.55 -66.48
C HIS A 24 -30.81 9.09 -65.91
N SER A 25 -30.89 10.04 -65.00
CA SER A 25 -29.82 10.33 -64.08
C SER A 25 -29.62 9.06 -63.28
N GLU A 26 -28.69 8.22 -63.73
CA GLU A 26 -28.09 7.19 -62.88
C GLU A 26 -27.55 7.91 -61.66
N SER A 27 -28.37 7.99 -60.60
CA SER A 27 -27.92 8.34 -59.27
C SER A 27 -26.99 7.20 -58.86
N ARG A 28 -25.72 7.32 -59.26
CA ARG A 28 -24.65 6.50 -58.71
C ARG A 28 -24.73 6.72 -57.21
N TYR A 29 -25.29 5.75 -56.51
CA TYR A 29 -25.16 5.61 -55.09
C TYR A 29 -23.65 5.43 -54.85
N GLU A 30 -22.93 6.55 -54.70
CA GLU A 30 -21.59 6.53 -54.17
C GLU A 30 -21.72 5.87 -52.80
N PHE A 31 -21.27 4.62 -52.72
CA PHE A 31 -21.13 3.88 -51.49
C PHE A 31 -20.13 4.65 -50.62
N LYS A 32 -20.62 5.66 -49.90
CA LYS A 32 -19.96 6.25 -48.74
C LYS A 32 -19.82 5.09 -47.77
N GLY A 33 -18.68 4.42 -47.82
CA GLY A 33 -18.47 3.13 -47.18
C GLY A 33 -18.64 3.14 -45.66
N ILE A 34 -18.15 2.08 -45.01
CA ILE A 34 -18.40 1.84 -43.57
C ILE A 34 -17.63 2.83 -42.66
N ILE A 35 -16.69 3.59 -43.22
CA ILE A 35 -15.78 4.52 -42.51
C ILE A 35 -16.50 5.58 -41.64
N PRO A 36 -17.51 6.35 -42.12
CA PRO A 36 -18.29 7.27 -41.29
C PRO A 36 -18.94 6.60 -40.08
N TYR A 37 -19.45 5.37 -40.24
CA TYR A 37 -20.07 4.62 -39.14
C TYR A 37 -19.03 4.22 -38.10
N ILE A 38 -17.86 3.72 -38.52
CA ILE A 38 -16.76 3.37 -37.61
C ILE A 38 -16.30 4.59 -36.82
N LYS A 39 -16.12 5.75 -37.48
CA LYS A 39 -15.73 7.00 -36.81
C LYS A 39 -16.76 7.42 -35.76
N GLN A 40 -18.06 7.32 -36.09
CA GLN A 40 -19.14 7.66 -35.17
C GLN A 40 -19.20 6.69 -33.98
N THR A 41 -18.97 5.40 -34.22
CA THR A 41 -18.92 4.37 -33.16
C THR A 41 -17.73 4.60 -32.22
N ILE A 42 -16.53 4.87 -32.74
CA ILE A 42 -15.34 5.18 -31.91
C ILE A 42 -15.59 6.42 -31.07
N PHE A 43 -16.17 7.47 -31.66
CA PHE A 43 -16.49 8.70 -30.92
C PHE A 43 -17.50 8.44 -29.79
N LEU A 44 -18.55 7.65 -30.05
CA LEU A 44 -19.53 7.26 -29.03
C LEU A 44 -18.88 6.46 -27.90
N PHE A 45 -18.05 5.47 -28.21
CA PHE A 45 -17.33 4.70 -27.20
C PHE A 45 -16.38 5.56 -26.38
N SER A 46 -15.66 6.49 -27.03
CA SER A 46 -14.80 7.44 -26.34
C SER A 46 -15.59 8.35 -25.39
N LEU A 47 -16.76 8.83 -25.82
CA LEU A 47 -17.63 9.66 -24.97
C LEU A 47 -18.13 8.88 -23.75
N ILE A 48 -18.57 7.64 -23.95
CA ILE A 48 -19.01 6.75 -22.86
C ILE A 48 -17.86 6.47 -21.89
N ALA A 49 -16.65 6.21 -22.40
CA ALA A 49 -15.47 5.99 -21.57
C ALA A 49 -15.12 7.23 -20.74
N ILE A 50 -15.19 8.43 -21.33
CA ILE A 50 -14.97 9.69 -20.60
C ILE A 50 -16.04 9.89 -19.53
N LEU A 51 -17.33 9.67 -19.84
CA LEU A 51 -18.42 9.76 -18.86
C LEU A 51 -18.27 8.75 -17.71
N SER A 52 -17.81 7.54 -18.01
CA SER A 52 -17.54 6.52 -17.01
C SER A 52 -16.36 6.92 -16.12
N LEU A 53 -15.26 7.40 -16.70
CA LEU A 53 -14.09 7.86 -15.96
C LEU A 53 -14.41 9.07 -15.08
N THR A 54 -15.18 10.03 -15.57
CA THR A 54 -15.60 11.19 -14.76
C THR A 54 -16.54 10.77 -13.63
N SER A 55 -17.46 9.83 -13.88
CA SER A 55 -18.33 9.28 -12.84
C SER A 55 -17.54 8.56 -11.75
N VAL A 56 -16.60 7.68 -12.12
CA VAL A 56 -15.73 6.98 -11.16
C VAL A 56 -14.85 7.98 -10.40
N GLY A 57 -14.28 8.98 -11.08
CA GLY A 57 -13.50 10.04 -10.46
C GLY A 57 -14.31 10.83 -9.44
N MET A 58 -15.52 11.27 -9.78
CA MET A 58 -16.41 11.98 -8.87
C MET A 58 -16.81 11.11 -7.67
N TYR A 59 -17.09 9.82 -7.88
CA TYR A 59 -17.36 8.89 -6.79
C TYR A 59 -16.15 8.71 -5.87
N CYS A 60 -14.94 8.54 -6.41
CA CYS A 60 -13.71 8.46 -5.62
C CYS A 60 -13.47 9.72 -4.79
N ILE A 61 -13.65 10.91 -5.37
CA ILE A 61 -13.51 12.18 -4.65
C ILE A 61 -14.55 12.26 -3.52
N PHE A 62 -15.81 11.96 -3.81
CA PHE A 62 -16.86 11.96 -2.79
C PHE A 62 -16.56 10.98 -1.66
N TYR A 63 -16.09 9.77 -1.99
CA TYR A 63 -15.72 8.76 -1.02
C TYR A 63 -14.59 9.24 -0.10
N GLN A 64 -13.52 9.81 -0.67
CA GLN A 64 -12.40 10.33 0.11
C GLN A 64 -12.79 11.51 1.03
N VAL A 65 -13.71 12.38 0.57
CA VAL A 65 -14.17 13.54 1.36
C VAL A 65 -15.15 13.13 2.47
N VAL A 66 -16.06 12.21 2.18
CA VAL A 66 -17.14 11.83 3.12
C VAL A 66 -16.71 10.75 4.11
N MET A 67 -15.83 9.85 3.67
CA MET A 67 -15.27 8.79 4.51
C MET A 67 -13.76 8.97 4.65
N PRO A 68 -13.29 9.94 5.47
CA PRO A 68 -11.88 10.03 5.78
C PRO A 68 -11.46 8.72 6.44
N PRO A 69 -10.44 8.04 5.92
CA PRO A 69 -10.01 6.79 6.50
C PRO A 69 -9.43 7.06 7.90
N LYS A 70 -9.91 6.31 8.89
CA LYS A 70 -9.46 6.42 10.28
C LYS A 70 -8.39 5.38 10.56
N TYR A 71 -7.23 5.56 9.93
CA TYR A 71 -6.00 4.88 10.32
C TYR A 71 -4.99 5.94 10.74
N ILE A 72 -4.13 5.60 11.69
CA ILE A 72 -3.06 6.45 12.16
C ILE A 72 -1.77 5.71 11.87
N ASN A 73 -0.95 6.28 10.99
CA ASN A 73 0.33 5.72 10.61
C ASN A 73 1.41 6.45 11.40
N GLN A 74 2.09 5.74 12.29
CA GLN A 74 3.24 6.27 13.01
C GLN A 74 4.53 5.63 12.51
N PRO A 75 5.57 6.43 12.19
CA PRO A 75 6.85 5.88 11.79
C PRO A 75 7.54 5.21 12.98
N LEU A 76 8.10 4.03 12.75
CA LEU A 76 8.93 3.32 13.71
C LEU A 76 10.40 3.55 13.40
N TYR A 77 11.18 3.87 14.43
CA TYR A 77 12.62 4.00 14.35
C TYR A 77 13.26 2.88 15.16
N PHE A 78 14.05 2.05 14.48
CA PHE A 78 14.77 0.95 15.11
C PHE A 78 16.08 1.46 15.71
N ASP A 79 16.24 1.20 17.00
CA ASP A 79 17.53 1.26 17.67
C ASP A 79 18.22 -0.10 17.54
N TYR A 80 19.42 -0.05 16.97
CA TYR A 80 20.32 -1.20 16.83
C TYR A 80 21.42 -1.18 17.91
N GLY A 81 21.33 -0.24 18.86
CA GLY A 81 22.19 -0.10 20.01
C GLY A 81 22.18 -1.37 20.84
N SER A 82 23.28 -2.12 20.72
CA SER A 82 23.68 -3.30 21.50
C SER A 82 22.91 -3.49 22.82
N VAL A 83 21.75 -4.14 22.78
CA VAL A 83 21.15 -4.81 23.95
C VAL A 83 21.99 -6.06 24.21
N GLY A 84 23.14 -5.77 24.79
CA GLY A 84 24.27 -6.65 24.96
C GLY A 84 25.27 -5.83 25.74
N SER A 85 24.87 -5.38 26.94
CA SER A 85 25.87 -5.13 27.98
C SER A 85 26.69 -6.42 28.05
N LYS A 86 27.86 -6.40 27.43
CA LYS A 86 28.95 -7.27 27.85
C LYS A 86 29.12 -6.96 29.33
N LYS A 87 28.49 -7.73 30.22
CA LYS A 87 29.14 -7.98 31.50
C LYS A 87 30.47 -8.57 31.10
N SER A 88 31.50 -7.75 31.21
CA SER A 88 32.87 -8.17 31.01
C SER A 88 33.06 -9.45 31.81
N VAL A 89 33.65 -10.48 31.22
CA VAL A 89 33.99 -11.72 31.92
C VAL A 89 34.86 -11.44 33.15
N HIS A 90 35.48 -10.24 33.20
CA HIS A 90 36.17 -9.71 34.38
C HIS A 90 35.27 -9.32 35.56
N ASP A 91 34.02 -8.91 35.34
CA ASP A 91 33.11 -8.48 36.42
C ASP A 91 32.37 -9.67 37.05
N ILE A 92 32.15 -10.76 36.28
CA ILE A 92 31.55 -12.00 36.80
C ILE A 92 32.56 -12.75 37.71
N ALA A 93 33.86 -12.64 37.42
CA ALA A 93 34.90 -13.25 38.25
C ALA A 93 35.06 -12.56 39.62
N GLN A 94 34.70 -11.29 39.73
CA GLN A 94 34.86 -10.52 40.97
C GLN A 94 33.66 -10.67 41.91
N GLU A 95 32.47 -10.93 41.39
CA GLU A 95 31.26 -11.20 42.19
C GLU A 95 31.19 -12.67 42.66
N ALA A 96 31.80 -13.61 41.92
CA ALA A 96 31.91 -15.01 42.33
C ALA A 96 33.01 -15.30 43.37
N LEU A 97 33.96 -14.38 43.59
CA LEU A 97 35.06 -14.55 44.56
C LEU A 97 34.71 -14.11 45.99
N LEU A 98 33.56 -13.46 46.22
CA LEU A 98 33.12 -13.05 47.56
C LEU A 98 31.97 -13.89 48.14
N GLN A 99 31.59 -14.99 47.49
CA GLN A 99 30.49 -15.86 47.94
C GLN A 99 30.91 -17.32 48.17
N ASN A 100 32.18 -17.57 48.47
CA ASN A 100 32.66 -18.90 48.80
C ASN A 100 33.09 -19.00 50.28
N VAL A 101 32.11 -18.87 51.18
CA VAL A 101 32.24 -19.35 52.56
C VAL A 101 30.97 -20.12 52.93
N ASN A 102 31.17 -21.42 53.14
CA ASN A 102 30.30 -22.38 53.82
C ASN A 102 28.92 -22.68 53.23
N CYS A 103 28.76 -23.92 52.75
CA CYS A 103 27.96 -24.91 53.47
C CYS A 103 28.23 -26.33 52.94
N ALA A 104 28.65 -27.20 53.84
CA ALA A 104 28.63 -28.65 53.67
C ALA A 104 27.21 -29.16 53.95
N CYS A 105 26.69 -30.07 53.10
CA CYS A 105 25.82 -31.18 53.49
C CYS A 105 25.53 -32.09 52.29
N GLU A 106 26.26 -33.20 52.29
CA GLU A 106 25.84 -34.60 52.09
C GLU A 106 24.39 -34.94 51.65
N LYS A 107 24.33 -35.72 50.55
CA LYS A 107 23.39 -36.81 50.15
C LYS A 107 22.01 -36.53 49.48
N GLU A 108 21.86 -37.29 48.37
CA GLU A 108 20.66 -37.85 47.70
C GLU A 108 19.83 -37.01 46.69
N CYS A 109 19.71 -37.57 45.47
CA CYS A 109 19.14 -37.08 44.19
C CYS A 109 17.57 -37.01 44.18
N PRO A 110 16.81 -36.60 43.11
CA PRO A 110 17.15 -36.44 41.67
C PRO A 110 16.43 -35.31 40.88
N ALA A 111 16.62 -35.32 39.55
CA ALA A 111 15.80 -34.70 38.48
C ALA A 111 15.92 -33.19 38.22
N SER A 112 16.67 -32.84 37.18
CA SER A 112 16.16 -32.17 35.96
C SER A 112 17.36 -31.74 35.11
N VAL A 113 17.48 -32.34 33.93
CA VAL A 113 18.41 -31.86 32.90
C VAL A 113 17.84 -30.55 32.37
N SER A 114 18.15 -29.46 33.04
CA SER A 114 18.02 -28.12 32.50
C SER A 114 19.00 -28.02 31.34
N LYS A 115 18.50 -28.24 30.13
CA LYS A 115 19.21 -27.87 28.91
C LYS A 115 19.31 -26.35 28.92
N LYS A 116 20.46 -25.86 29.36
CA LYS A 116 20.99 -24.51 29.13
C LYS A 116 20.66 -24.12 27.69
N SER A 117 19.66 -23.25 27.49
CA SER A 117 19.45 -22.59 26.21
C SER A 117 20.68 -21.75 25.94
N VAL A 118 21.29 -22.00 24.79
CA VAL A 118 22.40 -21.23 24.27
C VAL A 118 21.92 -19.80 24.08
N ASP A 119 22.37 -18.89 24.95
CA ASP A 119 22.24 -17.44 24.78
C ASP A 119 23.09 -17.05 23.56
N SER A 120 22.48 -17.17 22.39
CA SER A 120 22.96 -16.50 21.19
C SER A 120 22.52 -15.05 21.34
N SER A 121 23.44 -14.19 21.77
CA SER A 121 23.28 -12.74 21.78
C SER A 121 23.09 -12.23 20.35
N MET A 122 21.89 -12.42 19.80
CA MET A 122 21.49 -11.82 18.54
C MET A 122 21.24 -10.34 18.79
N LEU A 123 21.79 -9.50 17.93
CA LEU A 123 21.41 -8.10 17.84
C LEU A 123 19.92 -8.04 17.47
N THR A 124 19.07 -7.91 18.48
CA THR A 124 17.64 -7.65 18.27
C THR A 124 17.47 -6.16 18.07
N ALA A 125 16.98 -5.76 16.90
CA ALA A 125 16.57 -4.39 16.65
C ALA A 125 15.29 -4.11 17.45
N VAL A 126 15.27 -3.03 18.24
CA VAL A 126 14.11 -2.65 19.05
C VAL A 126 13.61 -1.30 18.56
N ALA A 127 12.31 -1.17 18.36
CA ALA A 127 11.67 0.10 18.06
C ALA A 127 10.57 0.34 19.09
N THR A 128 10.45 1.59 19.56
CA THR A 128 9.40 2.03 20.46
C THR A 128 8.73 3.26 19.86
N THR A 129 7.40 3.27 19.85
CA THR A 129 6.62 4.45 19.44
C THR A 129 5.71 4.88 20.57
N ASN A 130 5.56 6.20 20.73
CA ASN A 130 4.60 6.78 21.62
C ASN A 130 3.40 7.24 20.79
N LEU A 131 2.28 6.52 20.93
CA LEU A 131 1.03 6.80 20.24
C LEU A 131 0.44 8.17 20.65
N MET A 132 0.82 8.72 21.81
CA MET A 132 0.32 10.00 22.33
C MET A 132 1.16 11.23 21.92
N GLN A 133 2.33 11.04 21.30
CA GLN A 133 3.25 12.14 21.01
C GLN A 133 3.38 12.38 19.49
N ASP A 134 3.01 13.59 19.04
CA ASP A 134 3.01 13.95 17.62
C ASP A 134 4.41 14.00 16.98
N HIS A 135 5.48 14.11 17.78
CA HIS A 135 6.86 14.16 17.31
C HIS A 135 7.81 13.50 18.31
N GLN A 136 8.48 12.39 17.95
CA GLN A 136 9.58 11.92 18.78
C GLN A 136 10.74 11.30 18.00
N TRP A 137 11.88 11.99 18.08
CA TRP A 137 13.21 11.38 18.19
C TRP A 137 13.64 11.63 19.63
N THR A 138 13.71 10.59 20.46
CA THR A 138 14.47 10.65 21.72
C THR A 138 15.50 9.54 21.71
N PRO A 139 16.80 9.86 21.66
CA PRO A 139 17.84 8.85 21.78
C PRO A 139 17.74 8.17 23.14
N CYS A 140 17.93 6.86 23.18
CA CYS A 140 17.98 6.07 24.40
C CYS A 140 19.19 6.48 25.25
N THR A 141 19.00 7.49 26.10
CA THR A 141 19.84 7.70 27.28
C THR A 141 18.98 7.46 28.50
N SER A 142 19.38 6.46 29.28
CA SER A 142 18.87 6.18 30.62
C SER A 142 18.68 7.46 31.42
N SER A 143 17.54 7.50 32.13
CA SER A 143 17.10 8.49 33.11
C SER A 143 16.22 9.62 32.57
N SER A 144 14.91 9.42 32.75
CA SER A 144 13.92 10.41 33.20
C SER A 144 14.08 11.84 32.68
N VAL A 145 13.39 12.19 31.60
CA VAL A 145 13.04 13.60 31.33
C VAL A 145 11.63 13.71 30.76
N THR A 146 10.77 14.36 31.54
CA THR A 146 9.44 14.86 31.21
C THR A 146 9.53 15.83 30.01
N SER A 147 9.06 15.42 28.84
CA SER A 147 8.87 16.32 27.70
C SER A 147 7.49 16.96 27.77
N SER A 148 7.45 18.20 28.28
CA SER A 148 6.28 19.09 28.20
C SER A 148 6.17 19.70 26.79
N SER A 149 5.32 19.15 25.92
CA SER A 149 4.81 19.89 24.74
C SER A 149 3.33 20.22 24.94
N SER A 150 3.00 21.50 24.78
CA SER A 150 1.76 22.16 25.18
C SER A 150 0.59 21.98 24.20
N SER A 151 0.39 20.78 23.67
CA SER A 151 -0.87 20.39 23.03
C SER A 151 -1.58 19.40 23.96
N PRO A 152 -2.92 19.49 24.14
CA PRO A 152 -3.62 18.49 24.94
C PRO A 152 -3.31 17.11 24.34
N PRO A 153 -2.95 16.10 25.16
CA PRO A 153 -2.66 14.76 24.66
C PRO A 153 -3.86 14.28 23.86
N GLN A 154 -3.72 14.25 22.54
CA GLN A 154 -4.79 13.77 21.69
C GLN A 154 -4.82 12.27 21.86
N HIS A 155 -5.84 11.80 22.57
CA HIS A 155 -6.08 10.39 22.78
C HIS A 155 -6.35 9.76 21.39
N VAL A 156 -5.31 9.11 20.85
CA VAL A 156 -5.27 8.59 19.47
C VAL A 156 -6.29 7.49 19.27
N LEU A 157 -6.50 6.67 20.29
CA LEU A 157 -7.49 5.62 20.30
C LEU A 157 -8.79 6.10 20.93
N LYS A 158 -9.93 5.55 20.52
CA LYS A 158 -11.21 5.84 21.20
C LYS A 158 -11.43 4.77 22.27
N PRO A 159 -11.75 5.14 23.52
CA PRO A 159 -11.97 4.14 24.56
C PRO A 159 -13.20 3.29 24.25
N ASN A 160 -13.18 2.03 24.68
CA ASN A 160 -14.27 1.06 24.48
C ASN A 160 -14.62 0.80 22.99
N LYS A 161 -13.69 1.06 22.07
CA LYS A 161 -13.81 0.66 20.67
C LYS A 161 -12.73 -0.36 20.33
N PRO A 162 -13.05 -1.40 19.54
CA PRO A 162 -12.04 -2.34 19.08
C PRO A 162 -11.14 -1.65 18.05
N HIS A 163 -9.84 -1.79 18.23
CA HIS A 163 -8.80 -1.30 17.34
C HIS A 163 -8.00 -2.46 16.76
N PHE A 164 -7.47 -2.24 15.57
CA PHE A 164 -6.55 -3.16 14.90
C PHE A 164 -5.19 -2.49 14.84
N ILE A 165 -4.16 -3.22 15.22
CA ILE A 165 -2.79 -2.70 15.23
C ILE A 165 -1.99 -3.59 14.30
N ASP A 166 -1.60 -3.01 13.17
CA ASP A 166 -0.85 -3.67 12.12
C ASP A 166 0.55 -3.04 12.03
N LEU A 167 1.56 -3.89 11.90
CA LEU A 167 2.94 -3.47 11.71
C LEU A 167 3.31 -3.68 10.25
N SER A 168 3.67 -2.60 9.56
CA SER A 168 4.26 -2.69 8.23
C SER A 168 5.77 -2.45 8.27
N LEU A 169 6.53 -3.43 7.78
CA LEU A 169 7.99 -3.38 7.69
C LEU A 169 8.43 -3.34 6.23
N THR A 170 9.11 -2.26 5.86
CA THR A 170 9.71 -2.11 4.52
C THR A 170 11.18 -2.51 4.55
N LEU A 171 11.55 -3.50 3.73
CA LEU A 171 12.89 -4.05 3.64
C LEU A 171 13.44 -3.93 2.22
N PRO A 172 14.74 -3.67 2.03
CA PRO A 172 15.33 -3.69 0.70
C PRO A 172 15.34 -5.10 0.13
N SER A 173 15.19 -5.20 -1.20
CA SER A 173 15.29 -6.45 -1.95
C SER A 173 16.74 -6.90 -2.09
N SER A 174 17.34 -7.43 -1.01
CA SER A 174 18.71 -7.95 -1.02
C SER A 174 18.75 -9.48 -0.90
N SER A 175 19.86 -10.08 -1.36
CA SER A 175 20.11 -11.52 -1.19
C SER A 175 20.29 -11.90 0.28
N VAL A 176 20.80 -10.99 1.10
CA VAL A 176 20.89 -11.16 2.55
C VAL A 176 19.48 -11.26 3.14
N ASN A 177 18.59 -10.34 2.78
CA ASN A 177 17.23 -10.31 3.32
C ASN A 177 16.36 -11.47 2.81
N SER A 178 16.57 -11.94 1.58
CA SER A 178 15.87 -13.13 1.07
C SER A 178 16.26 -14.40 1.81
N ASN A 179 17.49 -14.45 2.35
CA ASN A 179 18.03 -15.62 3.04
C ASN A 179 17.76 -15.63 4.54
N ILE A 180 17.15 -14.58 5.11
CA ILE A 180 16.75 -14.53 6.53
C ILE A 180 15.76 -15.65 6.85
N GLY A 181 14.89 -16.00 5.88
CA GLY A 181 13.82 -16.96 6.09
C GLY A 181 12.72 -16.40 6.99
N ILE A 182 12.24 -17.22 7.92
CA ILE A 182 11.20 -16.83 8.88
C ILE A 182 11.84 -16.06 10.03
N PHE A 183 11.34 -14.86 10.30
CA PHE A 183 11.72 -14.05 11.45
C PHE A 183 10.51 -13.79 12.35
N THR A 184 10.76 -13.68 13.65
CA THR A 184 9.71 -13.39 14.65
C THR A 184 9.80 -11.95 15.10
N ILE A 185 8.64 -11.30 15.16
CA ILE A 185 8.46 -9.96 15.71
C ILE A 185 7.67 -10.09 17.01
N GLU A 186 8.17 -9.45 18.05
CA GLU A 186 7.47 -9.23 19.31
C GLU A 186 7.00 -7.78 19.38
N THR A 187 5.72 -7.57 19.68
CA THR A 187 5.13 -6.25 19.87
C THR A 187 4.50 -6.21 21.26
N SER A 188 4.94 -5.29 22.10
CA SER A 188 4.40 -5.07 23.44
C SER A 188 3.68 -3.72 23.51
N LEU A 189 2.51 -3.73 24.13
CA LEU A 189 1.71 -2.54 24.41
C LEU A 189 1.93 -2.14 25.86
N HIS A 190 2.23 -0.87 26.11
CA HIS A 190 2.52 -0.35 27.45
C HIS A 190 1.55 0.75 27.87
N THR A 191 1.16 0.76 29.14
CA THR A 191 0.35 1.82 29.73
C THR A 191 1.14 3.11 29.89
N SER A 192 0.51 4.26 29.62
CA SER A 192 1.16 5.58 29.75
C SER A 192 1.49 5.97 31.20
N SER A 193 0.67 5.56 32.17
CA SER A 193 0.82 5.93 33.59
C SER A 193 1.80 5.06 34.38
N SER A 194 1.83 3.75 34.15
CA SER A 194 2.63 2.79 34.94
C SER A 194 3.81 2.18 34.18
N GLY A 195 3.85 2.29 32.85
CA GLY A 195 4.79 1.54 32.00
C GLY A 195 4.53 0.02 32.00
N GLU A 196 3.44 -0.43 32.63
CA GLU A 196 3.06 -1.84 32.69
C GLU A 196 2.73 -2.36 31.29
N THR A 197 3.06 -3.62 31.04
CA THR A 197 2.76 -4.25 29.76
C THR A 197 1.31 -4.71 29.74
N LEU A 198 0.47 -4.06 28.93
CA LEU A 198 -0.94 -4.39 28.76
C LEU A 198 -1.13 -5.68 27.96
N ALA A 199 -0.37 -5.82 26.88
CA ALA A 199 -0.48 -6.97 25.98
C ALA A 199 0.82 -7.20 25.24
N ILE A 200 1.09 -8.46 24.89
CA ILE A 200 2.24 -8.86 24.08
C ILE A 200 1.74 -9.74 22.95
N SER A 201 2.20 -9.46 21.73
CA SER A 201 1.96 -10.26 20.55
C SER A 201 3.29 -10.75 19.99
N ARG A 202 3.34 -12.01 19.57
CA ARG A 202 4.49 -12.63 18.90
C ARG A 202 4.03 -13.20 17.57
N ARG A 203 4.47 -12.60 16.47
CA ARG A 203 4.09 -13.01 15.11
C ARG A 203 5.35 -13.37 14.33
N SER A 204 5.32 -14.52 13.68
CA SER A 204 6.39 -14.91 12.75
C SER A 204 5.95 -14.61 11.34
N SER A 205 6.84 -14.02 10.55
CA SER A 205 6.61 -13.72 9.15
C SER A 205 7.86 -14.00 8.33
N MET A 206 7.73 -13.93 7.03
CA MET A 206 8.79 -14.19 6.07
C MET A 206 8.70 -13.17 4.95
N LEU A 207 9.84 -12.75 4.42
CA LEU A 207 9.88 -11.92 3.23
C LEU A 207 9.29 -12.70 2.05
N PRO A 208 8.32 -12.15 1.29
CA PRO A 208 7.74 -12.84 0.16
C PRO A 208 8.82 -13.31 -0.83
N TYR A 209 8.86 -14.61 -1.09
CA TYR A 209 9.83 -15.20 -2.01
C TYR A 209 9.52 -14.77 -3.45
N ARG A 210 10.55 -14.35 -4.18
CA ARG A 210 10.50 -14.12 -5.63
C ARG A 210 11.61 -14.91 -6.30
N SER A 211 11.29 -15.50 -7.45
CA SER A 211 12.28 -16.23 -8.24
C SER A 211 13.09 -15.29 -9.11
N ASN A 212 14.34 -15.66 -9.41
CA ASN A 212 15.24 -14.89 -10.27
C ASN A 212 14.61 -14.57 -11.64
N ILE A 213 13.82 -15.49 -12.21
CA ILE A 213 13.17 -15.29 -13.51
C ILE A 213 12.11 -14.19 -13.41
N VAL A 214 11.29 -14.21 -12.35
CA VAL A 214 10.27 -13.18 -12.11
C VAL A 214 10.91 -11.82 -11.89
N GLU A 215 12.00 -11.76 -11.12
CA GLU A 215 12.73 -10.50 -10.90
C GLU A 215 13.31 -9.94 -12.20
N VAL A 216 13.86 -10.79 -13.08
CA VAL A 216 14.39 -10.36 -14.38
C VAL A 216 13.28 -9.89 -15.33
N LEU A 217 12.12 -10.55 -15.32
CA LEU A 217 10.96 -10.14 -16.14
C LEU A 217 10.35 -8.82 -15.65
N GLU A 218 10.20 -8.66 -14.34
CA GLU A 218 9.68 -7.45 -13.70
C GLU A 218 10.61 -6.25 -13.92
N LYS A 219 11.92 -6.47 -13.75
CA LYS A 219 12.96 -5.48 -14.04
C LYS A 219 13.32 -5.42 -15.54
N GLY A 220 12.52 -6.02 -16.40
CA GLY A 220 12.79 -6.12 -17.83
C GLY A 220 13.06 -4.76 -18.50
N LEU A 221 13.57 -4.82 -19.73
CA LEU A 221 14.15 -3.69 -20.48
C LEU A 221 13.28 -2.41 -20.50
N TRP A 222 11.95 -2.54 -20.46
CA TRP A 222 11.00 -1.42 -20.45
C TRP A 222 10.85 -0.75 -19.08
N PHE A 223 10.95 -1.51 -18.00
CA PHE A 223 10.82 -0.98 -16.63
C PHE A 223 12.17 -0.52 -16.04
N GLN A 224 13.28 -1.01 -16.59
CA GLN A 224 14.64 -0.65 -16.16
C GLN A 224 14.89 0.87 -16.15
N VAL A 225 14.32 1.61 -17.11
CA VAL A 225 14.45 3.08 -17.17
C VAL A 225 13.85 3.76 -15.92
N PHE A 226 12.71 3.27 -15.43
CA PHE A 226 12.07 3.84 -14.23
C PHE A 226 12.86 3.57 -12.95
N TYR A 227 13.53 2.42 -12.86
CA TYR A 227 14.43 2.11 -11.76
C TYR A 227 15.68 3.00 -11.77
N VAL A 228 16.31 3.20 -12.94
CA VAL A 228 17.52 4.06 -13.06
C VAL A 228 17.20 5.53 -12.78
N LEU A 229 16.02 6.00 -13.20
CA LEU A 229 15.54 7.35 -12.89
C LEU A 229 15.11 7.51 -11.42
N GLY A 230 15.14 6.45 -10.61
CA GLY A 230 14.77 6.48 -9.20
C GLY A 230 13.28 6.68 -8.94
N VAL A 231 12.44 6.51 -9.97
CA VAL A 231 10.98 6.59 -9.84
C VAL A 231 10.47 5.40 -9.03
N TRP A 232 11.08 4.23 -9.21
CA TRP A 232 10.77 3.01 -8.47
C TRP A 232 11.96 2.55 -7.63
N LYS A 233 11.68 2.07 -6.41
CA LYS A 233 12.66 1.52 -5.49
C LYS A 233 12.47 0.01 -5.36
N GLU A 234 13.57 -0.71 -5.16
CA GLU A 234 13.55 -2.16 -4.94
C GLU A 234 13.31 -2.49 -3.46
N GLU A 235 12.09 -2.27 -3.00
CA GLU A 235 11.67 -2.53 -1.62
C GLU A 235 10.58 -3.61 -1.57
N ARG A 236 10.52 -4.30 -0.44
CA ARG A 236 9.52 -5.32 -0.13
C ARG A 236 8.87 -4.97 1.19
N GLU A 237 7.56 -4.97 1.20
CA GLU A 237 6.75 -4.67 2.37
C GLU A 237 6.24 -5.98 2.98
N VAL A 238 6.31 -6.08 4.31
CA VAL A 238 5.74 -7.18 5.09
C VAL A 238 4.82 -6.58 6.14
N THR A 239 3.52 -6.85 6.01
CA THR A 239 2.51 -6.44 6.98
C THR A 239 2.20 -7.57 7.95
N LEU A 240 2.12 -7.27 9.24
CA LEU A 240 1.75 -8.22 10.28
C LEU A 240 0.61 -7.68 11.15
N ASP A 241 -0.41 -8.51 11.34
CA ASP A 241 -1.53 -8.22 12.24
C ASP A 241 -1.10 -8.52 13.69
N CYS A 242 -0.59 -7.49 14.38
CA CYS A 242 -0.09 -7.63 15.74
C CYS A 242 -1.24 -7.85 16.73
N PHE A 243 -2.26 -7.00 16.70
CA PHE A 243 -3.42 -7.10 17.60
C PHE A 243 -4.74 -6.94 16.84
N ASN A 244 -5.62 -7.92 17.02
CA ASN A 244 -6.98 -7.92 16.47
C ASN A 244 -7.97 -7.60 17.58
N HIS A 245 -8.79 -6.56 17.40
CA HIS A 245 -9.81 -6.16 18.37
C HIS A 245 -9.27 -5.77 19.75
N PHE A 246 -8.17 -5.02 19.80
CA PHE A 246 -7.70 -4.43 21.06
C PHE A 246 -8.71 -3.38 21.55
N VAL A 247 -9.21 -3.53 22.77
CA VAL A 247 -10.15 -2.57 23.37
C VAL A 247 -9.44 -1.84 24.50
N GLU A 248 -9.32 -0.53 24.34
CA GLU A 248 -8.69 0.32 25.35
C GLU A 248 -9.68 0.65 26.48
N VAL A 249 -9.18 0.55 27.71
CA VAL A 249 -9.92 0.89 28.94
C VAL A 249 -9.54 2.30 29.37
N LEU A 250 -10.52 3.12 29.73
CA LEU A 250 -10.34 4.53 30.14
C LEU A 250 -9.34 4.74 31.29
N ASP A 251 -9.22 3.76 32.19
CA ASP A 251 -8.37 3.83 33.37
C ASP A 251 -6.89 3.56 33.06
N GLN A 252 -6.59 2.97 31.89
CA GLN A 252 -5.25 2.58 31.47
C GLN A 252 -5.03 2.91 29.99
N PRO A 253 -4.84 4.20 29.66
CA PRO A 253 -4.62 4.59 28.27
C PRO A 253 -3.31 4.04 27.72
N LEU A 254 -3.33 3.68 26.44
CA LEU A 254 -2.17 3.17 25.72
C LEU A 254 -1.18 4.31 25.45
N ASN A 255 0.11 4.06 25.71
CA ASN A 255 1.20 4.99 25.41
C ASN A 255 1.73 4.83 24.00
#